data_AF-A0AAD2DCF9-F1
#
_entry.id   AF-A0AAD2DCF9-F1
#
_cell.length_a   1.000
_cell.length_b   1.000
_cell.length_c   1.000
_cell.angle_alpha   90.00
_cell.angle_beta   90.00
_cell.angle_gamma   90.00
#
_symmetry.space_group_name_H-M   'P 1'
#
loop_
_entity.id
_entity.type
_entity.pdbx_description
1 polymer ?
#
loop_
_entity_poly.entity_id
_entity_poly.type
_entity_poly.pdbx_seq_one_letter_code
_entity_poly.pdbx_strand_id
1 'polypeptide(L)' 'MIKIKEIRCICCNQLLLKADEVKGEMKCPRCKQINKLEIVKDRA' A
#
# COMPACT_ATOMS: atom_id res chain seq x y z
N MET A 1 -5.89 5.06 18.36
CA MET A 1 -4.44 5.17 18.09
C MET A 1 -4.23 4.78 16.64
N ILE A 2 -3.76 5.69 15.79
CA ILE A 2 -3.61 5.46 14.34
C ILE A 2 -2.34 4.59 14.14
N LYS A 3 -2.48 3.37 13.63
CA LYS A 3 -1.36 2.45 13.34
C LYS A 3 -0.94 2.64 11.88
N ILE A 4 0.07 3.48 11.67
CA ILE A 4 0.65 3.70 10.35
C ILE A 4 1.38 2.43 9.89
N LYS A 5 0.97 1.85 8.76
CA LYS A 5 1.61 0.71 8.10
C LYS A 5 2.44 1.17 6.89
N GLU A 6 3.49 0.43 6.59
CA GLU A 6 4.27 0.61 5.36
C GLU A 6 3.66 -0.20 4.22
N ILE A 7 3.26 0.49 3.16
CA ILE A 7 2.79 -0.13 1.92
C ILE A 7 3.96 -0.16 0.96
N ARG A 8 4.34 -1.35 0.52
CA ARG A 8 5.47 -1.58 -0.40
C ARG A 8 4.97 -2.14 -1.72
N CYS A 9 5.73 -1.90 -2.77
CA CYS A 9 5.41 -2.44 -4.08
C CYS A 9 5.57 -3.96 -4.10
N ILE A 10 4.56 -4.67 -4.62
CA ILE A 10 4.55 -6.13 -4.72
C ILE A 10 5.66 -6.69 -5.62
N CYS A 11 6.16 -5.88 -6.56
CA CYS A 11 7.15 -6.33 -7.55
C CYS A 11 8.59 -6.01 -7.13
N CYS A 12 8.87 -4.77 -6.70
CA CYS A 12 10.25 -4.32 -6.43
C CYS A 12 10.52 -3.97 -4.96
N ASN A 13 9.55 -4.18 -4.07
CA ASN A 13 9.61 -3.88 -2.63
C ASN A 13 9.94 -2.41 -2.27
N GLN A 14 9.87 -1.51 -3.25
CA GLN A 14 9.99 -0.06 -3.03
C GLN A 14 8.88 0.40 -2.09
N LEU A 15 9.24 1.19 -1.07
CA LEU A 15 8.25 1.85 -0.22
C LEU A 15 7.41 2.81 -1.08
N LEU A 16 6.10 2.63 -1.04
CA LEU A 16 5.14 3.42 -1.81
C LEU A 16 4.46 4.49 -0.95
N LEU A 17 3.98 4.08 0.23
CA LEU A 17 3.19 4.94 1.12
C LEU A 17 3.30 4.47 2.57
N LYS A 18 3.14 5.39 3.52
CA LYS A 18 2.89 5.09 4.94
C LYS A 18 1.49 5.59 5.29
N ALA A 19 0.57 4.69 5.60
CA ALA A 19 -0.82 5.04 5.88
C ALA A 19 -1.47 4.04 6.86
N ASP A 20 -2.52 4.47 7.55
CA ASP A 20 -3.32 3.59 8.42
C ASP A 20 -4.28 2.72 7.57
N GLU A 21 -5.06 3.37 6.72
CA GLU A 21 -5.94 2.74 5.74
C GLU A 21 -5.74 3.36 4.36
N VAL A 22 -5.79 2.54 3.32
CA VAL A 22 -5.73 2.99 1.92
C VAL A 22 -6.60 2.10 1.06
N LYS A 23 -7.34 2.71 0.13
CA LYS A 23 -8.08 2.02 -0.93
C LYS A 23 -7.75 2.65 -2.26
N GLY A 24 -7.38 1.85 -3.24
CA GLY A 24 -7.20 2.32 -4.60
C GLY A 24 -6.06 1.61 -5.30
N GLU A 25 -5.55 2.23 -6.36
CA GLU A 25 -4.46 1.69 -7.15
C GLU A 25 -3.30 2.68 -7.15
N MET A 26 -2.09 2.18 -6.93
CA MET A 26 -0.87 2.98 -6.96
C MET A 26 0.14 2.39 -7.94
N LYS A 27 0.53 3.21 -8.91
CA LYS A 27 1.63 2.87 -9.81
C LYS A 27 2.95 3.09 -9.09
N CYS A 28 3.80 2.06 -9.08
CA CYS A 28 5.14 2.18 -8.54
C CYS A 28 6.00 3.07 -9.46
N PRO A 29 6.64 4.13 -8.96
CA PRO A 29 7.49 5.00 -9.78
C PRO A 29 8.76 4.29 -10.28
N ARG A 30 9.21 3.24 -9.58
CA ARG A 30 10.44 2.51 -9.91
C ARG A 30 10.23 1.44 -11.00
N CYS A 31 9.33 0.48 -10.75
CA CYS A 31 9.10 -0.66 -11.65
C CYS A 31 7.87 -0.52 -12.55
N LYS A 32 7.11 0.58 -12.41
CA LYS A 32 5.87 0.87 -13.17
C LYS A 32 4.72 -0.12 -12.94
N GLN A 33 4.88 -1.11 -12.06
CA GLN A 33 3.82 -2.03 -11.64
C GLN A 33 2.66 -1.26 -10.98
N ILE A 34 1.43 -1.62 -11.34
CA ILE A 34 0.22 -1.14 -10.67
C ILE A 34 -0.03 -2.04 -9.45
N ASN A 35 -0.09 -1.44 -8.26
CA ASN A 35 -0.33 -2.11 -6.99
C ASN A 35 -1.75 -1.79 -6.55
N LYS A 36 -2.60 -2.81 -6.43
CA LYS A 36 -3.95 -2.67 -5.88
C LYS A 36 -3.85 -2.69 -4.36
N LEU A 37 -4.35 -1.64 -3.73
CA LEU A 37 -4.37 -1.46 -2.28
C LEU A 37 -5.81 -1.61 -1.82
N GLU A 38 -6.06 -2.67 -1.06
CA GLU A 38 -7.37 -2.96 -0.49
C GLU A 38 -7.36 -2.66 1.00
N ILE A 39 -8.46 -2.10 1.51
CA ILE A 39 -8.63 -1.94 2.96
C ILE A 39 -8.81 -3.33 3.52
N VAL A 40 -7.77 -3.86 4.16
CA VAL A 40 -7.91 -5.02 5.03
C VAL A 40 -8.64 -4.52 6.28
N LYS A 41 -9.97 -4.50 6.21
CA LYS A 41 -10.80 -4.41 7.41
C LYS A 41 -10.56 -5.69 8.18
N ASP A 42 -9.62 -5.65 9.12
CA ASP A 42 -9.61 -6.59 10.24
C ASP A 42 -11.00 -6.46 10.87
N ARG A 43 -11.86 -7.45 10.61
CA ARG A 43 -13.18 -7.54 11.23
C ARG A 43 -12.94 -7.82 12.71
N ALA A 44 -12.86 -6.75 13.50
CA ALA A 44 -12.96 -6.81 14.95
C ALA A 44 -14.35 -7.25 15.39
#